data_AF-A0A1S7DV48-F1
#
_entry.id   AF-A0A1S7DV48-F1
#
_cell.length_a   1.000
_cell.length_b   1.000
_cell.length_c   1.000
_cell.angle_alpha   90.00
_cell.angle_beta   90.00
_cell.angle_gamma   90.00
#
_symmetry.space_group_name_H-M   'P 1'
#
loop_
_entity.id
_entity.type
_entity.pdbx_description
1 polymer ?
#
loop_
_entity_poly.entity_id
_entity_poly.type
_entity_poly.pdbx_seq_one_letter_code
_entity_poly.pdbx_strand_id
1 'polypeptide(L)'
;MANTEYIKEDLKKKLKSEHGDKLRSLLLPKDDLGNDYLEVLAVVPSRSTTGQFLRFVNTDPKKAQEILVKNSLLTNKEEVLADDGLFSAAFGLVAELIPMRQGKFGKV
;
A
#
# COMPACT_ATOMS: atom_id res chain seq x y z
N MET A 1 21.08 5.22 13.60
CA MET A 1 20.64 3.91 13.07
C MET A 1 19.13 3.96 13.13
N ALA A 2 18.42 3.86 12.00
CA ALA A 2 16.97 3.90 12.02
C ALA A 2 16.44 2.60 12.62
N ASN A 3 15.53 2.67 13.60
CA ASN A 3 14.90 1.44 14.10
C ASN A 3 13.77 1.05 13.16
N THR A 4 13.61 -0.24 12.89
CA THR A 4 12.50 -0.73 12.07
C THR A 4 11.79 -1.85 12.80
N GLU A 5 10.50 -1.68 13.01
CA GLU A 5 9.61 -2.69 13.55
C GLU A 5 9.18 -3.63 12.41
N TYR A 6 9.83 -4.80 12.33
CA TYR A 6 9.59 -5.77 11.27
C TYR A 6 8.42 -6.70 11.56
N ILE A 7 7.71 -7.10 10.50
CA ILE A 7 6.69 -8.14 10.56
C ILE A 7 7.37 -9.51 10.76
N LYS A 8 6.76 -10.37 11.57
CA LYS A 8 7.22 -11.74 11.80
C LYS A 8 7.40 -12.51 10.48
N GLU A 9 8.53 -13.19 10.35
CA GLU A 9 8.90 -13.94 9.13
C GLU A 9 7.89 -15.03 8.75
N ASP A 10 7.27 -15.69 9.73
CA ASP A 10 6.24 -16.71 9.46
C ASP A 10 4.99 -16.11 8.81
N LEU A 11 4.61 -14.89 9.21
CA LEU A 11 3.47 -14.19 8.61
C LEU A 11 3.81 -13.74 7.18
N LYS A 12 5.04 -13.28 6.94
CA LYS A 12 5.53 -12.95 5.59
C LYS A 12 5.45 -14.16 4.67
N LYS A 13 5.92 -15.34 5.13
CA LYS A 13 5.87 -16.58 4.33
C LYS A 13 4.44 -17.00 4.02
N LYS A 14 3.54 -16.96 5.01
CA LYS A 14 2.13 -17.26 4.81
C LYS A 14 1.51 -16.34 3.75
N LEU A 15 1.63 -15.02 3.92
CA LEU A 15 1.06 -14.06 2.96
C LEU A 15 1.72 -14.14 1.60
N LYS A 16 3.02 -14.50 1.53
CA LYS A 16 3.73 -14.72 0.27
C LYS A 16 3.17 -15.95 -0.47
N SER A 17 2.79 -17.01 0.24
CA SER A 17 2.11 -18.16 -0.39
C SER A 17 0.71 -17.83 -0.91
N GLU A 18 -0.03 -16.93 -0.24
CA GLU A 18 -1.39 -16.55 -0.61
C GLU A 18 -1.43 -15.54 -1.78
N HIS A 19 -0.54 -14.55 -1.77
CA HIS A 19 -0.56 -13.41 -2.70
C HIS A 19 0.57 -13.43 -3.76
N GLY A 20 1.55 -14.32 -3.60
CA GLY A 20 2.63 -14.52 -4.56
C GLY A 20 3.39 -13.24 -4.89
N ASP A 21 3.56 -12.96 -6.18
CA ASP A 21 4.34 -11.82 -6.69
C ASP A 21 3.65 -10.47 -6.56
N LYS A 22 2.42 -10.44 -6.04
CA LYS A 22 1.71 -9.19 -5.75
C LYS A 22 2.00 -8.67 -4.35
N LEU A 23 2.58 -9.49 -3.47
CA LEU A 23 2.94 -9.04 -2.12
C LEU A 23 4.14 -8.09 -2.17
N ARG A 24 4.06 -6.99 -1.42
CA ARG A 24 5.12 -6.00 -1.22
C ARG A 24 5.27 -5.73 0.28
N SER A 25 6.51 -5.53 0.71
CA SER A 25 6.83 -4.98 2.02
C SER A 25 7.06 -3.48 1.87
N LEU A 26 6.42 -2.69 2.72
CA LEU A 26 6.48 -1.24 2.75
C LEU A 26 7.02 -0.82 4.12
N LEU A 27 7.92 0.16 4.14
CA LEU A 27 8.45 0.73 5.38
C LEU A 27 7.83 2.12 5.57
N LEU A 28 6.95 2.25 6.56
CA LEU A 28 6.28 3.51 6.87
C LEU A 28 7.07 4.25 7.94
N PRO A 29 7.42 5.53 7.77
CA PRO A 29 8.04 6.32 8.83
C PRO A 29 7.04 6.53 9.97
N LYS A 30 7.46 6.28 11.21
CA LYS A 30 6.67 6.52 12.43
C LYS A 30 6.87 7.94 12.97
N ASP A 31 7.85 8.66 12.45
CA ASP A 31 8.16 10.03 12.83
C ASP A 31 8.53 10.87 11.60
N ASP A 32 8.39 12.19 11.71
CA ASP A 32 8.66 13.15 10.63
C ASP A 32 10.14 13.23 10.24
N LEU A 33 11.04 12.75 11.12
CA LEU A 33 12.48 12.77 10.91
C LEU A 33 12.99 11.49 10.20
N GLY A 34 12.11 10.50 10.00
CA GLY A 34 12.44 9.20 9.41
C GLY A 34 13.43 8.40 10.25
N ASN A 35 13.39 8.49 11.58
CA ASN A 35 14.28 7.72 12.45
C ASN A 35 13.73 6.34 12.77
N ASP A 36 12.41 6.21 12.93
CA ASP A 36 11.75 4.95 13.20
C ASP A 36 10.81 4.56 12.05
N TYR A 37 10.76 3.27 11.72
CA TYR A 37 9.94 2.72 10.66
C TYR A 37 9.08 1.56 11.15
N LEU A 38 7.88 1.45 10.59
CA LEU A 38 6.98 0.31 10.74
C LEU A 38 6.95 -0.45 9.41
N GLU A 39 7.33 -1.73 9.42
CA GLU A 39 7.12 -2.59 8.26
C GLU A 39 5.66 -3.01 8.18
N VAL A 40 5.06 -2.84 7.00
CA VAL A 40 3.71 -3.32 6.69
C VAL A 40 3.72 -4.09 5.38
N LEU A 41 2.82 -5.06 5.27
CA LEU A 41 2.65 -5.83 4.05
C LEU A 41 1.43 -5.34 3.28
N ALA A 42 1.60 -5.12 1.99
CA ALA A 42 0.54 -4.71 1.07
C ALA A 42 0.53 -5.59 -0.17
N VAL A 43 -0.64 -5.71 -0.79
CA VAL A 43 -0.81 -6.32 -2.11
C VAL A 43 -0.92 -5.23 -3.17
N VAL A 44 -0.31 -5.46 -4.33
CA VAL A 44 -0.49 -4.61 -5.52
C VAL A 44 -1.99 -4.42 -5.79
N PRO A 45 -2.49 -3.17 -5.88
CA PRO A 45 -3.90 -2.90 -6.09
C PRO A 45 -4.44 -3.58 -7.35
N SER A 46 -5.62 -4.18 -7.23
CA SER A 46 -6.30 -4.79 -8.38
C SER A 46 -7.00 -3.74 -9.24
N ARG A 47 -7.44 -4.13 -10.46
CA ARG A 47 -8.23 -3.26 -11.34
C ARG A 47 -9.52 -2.79 -10.67
N SER A 48 -10.18 -3.62 -9.85
CA SER A 48 -11.40 -3.24 -9.15
C SER A 48 -11.13 -2.19 -8.07
N THR A 49 -10.10 -2.39 -7.25
CA THR A 49 -9.64 -1.40 -6.25
C THR A 49 -9.28 -0.08 -6.92
N THR A 50 -8.48 -0.13 -7.99
CA THR A 50 -8.05 1.05 -8.74
C THR A 50 -9.24 1.78 -9.36
N GLY A 51 -10.22 1.05 -9.92
CA GLY A 51 -11.43 1.64 -10.47
C GLY A 51 -12.27 2.38 -9.43
N GLN A 52 -12.40 1.83 -8.22
CA GLN A 52 -13.09 2.52 -7.12
C GLN A 52 -12.30 3.75 -6.65
N PHE A 53 -10.98 3.66 -6.54
CA PHE A 53 -10.12 4.82 -6.24
C PHE A 53 -10.34 5.95 -7.26
N LEU A 54 -10.22 5.66 -8.56
CA LEU A 54 -10.38 6.65 -9.63
C LEU A 54 -11.79 7.25 -9.70
N ARG A 55 -12.82 6.48 -9.31
CA ARG A 55 -14.21 6.98 -9.22
C ARG A 55 -14.34 8.12 -8.21
N PHE A 56 -13.67 8.01 -7.06
CA PHE A 56 -13.83 8.95 -5.97
C PHE A 56 -12.74 10.03 -5.92
N VAL A 57 -11.59 9.86 -6.58
CA VAL A 57 -10.43 10.76 -6.43
C VAL A 57 -10.76 12.25 -6.65
N ASN A 58 -11.70 12.57 -7.55
CA ASN A 58 -12.09 13.96 -7.85
C ASN A 58 -13.31 14.45 -7.03
N THR A 59 -14.09 13.54 -6.45
CA THR A 59 -15.37 13.89 -5.79
C THR A 59 -15.30 13.75 -4.27
N ASP A 60 -14.58 12.74 -3.79
CA ASP A 60 -14.31 12.46 -2.39
C ASP A 60 -12.89 11.86 -2.26
N PRO A 61 -11.84 12.72 -2.28
CA PRO A 61 -10.45 12.27 -2.25
C PRO A 61 -10.12 11.45 -1.00
N LYS A 62 -10.72 11.80 0.16
CA LYS A 62 -10.54 11.06 1.41
C LYS A 62 -11.02 9.62 1.27
N LYS A 63 -12.25 9.44 0.77
CA LYS A 63 -12.80 8.10 0.51
C LYS A 63 -11.96 7.34 -0.51
N ALA A 64 -11.45 8.01 -1.55
CA ALA A 64 -10.56 7.39 -2.52
C ALA A 64 -9.30 6.83 -1.85
N GLN A 65 -8.63 7.63 -1.02
CA GLN A 65 -7.44 7.21 -0.27
C GLN A 65 -7.75 6.02 0.65
N GLU A 66 -8.87 6.08 1.39
CA GLU A 66 -9.30 4.99 2.27
C GLU A 66 -9.55 3.69 1.48
N ILE A 67 -10.21 3.77 0.32
CA ILE A 67 -10.43 2.62 -0.56
C ILE A 67 -9.10 1.98 -0.94
N LEU A 68 -8.11 2.78 -1.32
CA LEU A 68 -6.84 2.27 -1.78
C LEU A 68 -6.07 1.59 -0.64
N VAL A 69 -5.96 2.24 0.52
CA VAL A 69 -5.25 1.70 1.70
C VAL A 69 -5.95 0.46 2.25
N LYS A 70 -7.25 0.51 2.53
CA LYS A 70 -8.00 -0.59 3.18
C LYS A 70 -8.00 -1.87 2.36
N ASN A 71 -8.07 -1.74 1.03
CA ASN A 71 -8.14 -2.88 0.11
C ASN A 71 -6.77 -3.41 -0.33
N SER A 72 -5.68 -2.73 0.02
CA SER A 72 -4.32 -3.14 -0.40
C SER A 72 -3.45 -3.55 0.78
N LEU A 73 -3.60 -2.90 1.93
CA LEU A 73 -2.84 -3.23 3.13
C LEU A 73 -3.33 -4.56 3.73
N LEU A 74 -2.42 -5.37 4.26
CA LEU A 74 -2.70 -6.69 4.85
C LEU A 74 -2.38 -6.77 6.35
N THR A 75 -1.43 -5.97 6.83
CA THR A 75 -1.01 -5.92 8.25
C THR A 75 -1.16 -4.51 8.83
N ASN A 76 -1.21 -4.41 10.17
CA ASN A 76 -1.24 -3.15 10.92
C ASN A 76 -2.30 -2.14 10.43
N LYS A 77 -3.43 -2.61 9.87
CA LYS A 77 -4.43 -1.72 9.26
C LYS A 77 -5.03 -0.75 10.26
N GLU A 78 -5.32 -1.21 11.47
CA GLU A 78 -5.93 -0.38 12.51
C GLU A 78 -4.99 0.75 12.94
N GLU A 79 -3.72 0.42 13.16
CA GLU A 79 -2.67 1.40 13.48
C GLU A 79 -2.47 2.42 12.35
N VAL A 80 -2.36 1.95 11.10
CA VAL A 80 -2.21 2.82 9.92
C VAL A 80 -3.44 3.70 9.69
N LEU A 81 -4.66 3.23 10.00
CA LEU A 81 -5.88 4.03 9.85
C LEU A 81 -6.11 5.03 10.99
N ALA A 82 -5.42 4.85 12.13
CA ALA A 82 -5.57 5.69 13.31
C ALA A 82 -4.55 6.85 13.37
N ASP A 83 -3.51 6.81 12.53
CA ASP A 83 -2.44 7.81 12.50
C ASP A 83 -2.32 8.44 11.10
N ASP A 84 -2.44 9.77 11.02
CA ASP A 84 -2.46 10.51 9.75
C ASP A 84 -1.15 10.41 8.97
N GLY A 85 -0.01 10.34 9.68
CA GLY A 85 1.32 10.22 9.08
C GLY A 85 1.52 8.85 8.45
N LEU A 86 1.22 7.79 9.21
CA LEU A 86 1.25 6.41 8.72
C LEU A 86 0.26 6.21 7.57
N PHE A 87 -0.95 6.75 7.68
CA PHE A 87 -1.95 6.67 6.63
C PHE A 87 -1.46 7.32 5.33
N SER A 88 -0.92 8.54 5.42
CA SER A 88 -0.43 9.30 4.27
C SER A 88 0.75 8.61 3.59
N ALA A 89 1.70 8.09 4.38
CA ALA A 89 2.83 7.31 3.86
C ALA A 89 2.36 6.01 3.19
N ALA A 90 1.44 5.28 3.83
CA ALA A 90 0.88 4.04 3.27
C ALA A 90 0.13 4.31 1.97
N PHE A 91 -0.71 5.37 1.92
CA PHE A 91 -1.41 5.77 0.70
C PHE A 91 -0.43 6.08 -0.44
N GLY A 92 0.60 6.89 -0.19
CA GLY A 92 1.61 7.25 -1.19
C GLY A 92 2.31 6.02 -1.77
N LEU A 93 2.85 5.16 -0.91
CA LEU A 93 3.53 3.94 -1.34
C LEU A 93 2.60 2.96 -2.07
N VAL A 94 1.37 2.78 -1.59
CA VAL A 94 0.38 1.91 -2.26
C VAL A 94 -0.04 2.50 -3.62
N ALA A 95 -0.16 3.82 -3.75
CA ALA A 95 -0.46 4.46 -5.03
C ALA A 95 0.66 4.22 -6.07
N GLU A 96 1.93 4.24 -5.66
CA GLU A 96 3.05 3.88 -6.52
C GLU A 96 3.03 2.41 -6.97
N LEU A 97 2.38 1.51 -6.22
CA LEU A 97 2.20 0.12 -6.61
C LEU A 97 1.16 -0.08 -7.72
N ILE A 98 0.36 0.94 -8.08
CA ILE A 98 -0.65 0.82 -9.13
C ILE A 98 0.05 0.49 -10.46
N PRO A 99 -0.24 -0.67 -11.08
CA PRO A 99 0.52 -1.13 -12.23
C PRO A 99 0.21 -0.29 -13.48
N MET A 100 1.20 0.45 -13.97
CA MET A 100 1.15 1.09 -15.29
C MET A 100 1.96 0.28 -16.30
N ARG A 101 1.26 -0.38 -17.24
CA ARG A 101 1.89 -1.05 -18.38
C ARG A 101 1.79 -0.14 -19.61
N GLN A 102 2.92 0.10 -20.26
CA GLN A 102 2.94 0.81 -21.53
C GLN A 102 2.59 -0.15 -22.67
N GLY A 103 1.64 0.27 -23.51
CA GLY A 103 1.34 -0.41 -24.77
C GLY A 103 2.28 0.05 -25.89
N LYS A 104 2.23 -0.64 -27.03
CA LYS A 104 2.85 -0.20 -28.29
C LYS A 104 1.80 -0.31 -29.40
N PHE A 105 1.85 0.60 -30.36
CA PHE A 105 1.01 0.51 -31.56
C PHE A 105 1.50 -0.63 -32.45
N GLY A 106 0.57 -1.48 -32.91
CA GLY A 106 0.84 -2.48 -33.95
C GLY A 106 0.80 -1.84 -35.35
N LYS A 107 1.44 -2.49 -36.32
CA LYS A 107 1.26 -2.14 -37.74
C LYS A 107 0.03 -2.88 -38.28
N VAL A 108 -0.77 -2.19 -39.10
CA VAL A 108 -1.83 -2.78 -39.94
C VAL A 108 -1.28 -2.92 -41.34
#